data_AF-A0A534R4C9-F1
#
_entry.id   AF-A0A534R4C9-F1
#
_cell.length_a   1.000
_cell.length_b   1.000
_cell.length_c   1.000
_cell.angle_alpha   90.00
_cell.angle_beta   90.00
_cell.angle_gamma   90.00
#
_symmetry.space_group_name_H-M   'P 1'
#
loop_
_entity.id
_entity.type
_entity.pdbx_description
1 polymer ?
#
loop_
_entity_poly.entity_id
_entity_poly.type
_entity_poly.pdbx_seq_one_letter_code
_entity_poly.pdbx_strand_id
1 'polypeptide(L)'
;MRVFPSLHSCIWATMGGADEACLGDLGVAHQQRAARVTQAMHLLHGGALGADVAAHMAASDRHPRGEGGSFAYLIETPAGSIFWKDTSGHWTGVLRELRPDVALLAAMGRGNVNGDPVQGTLAQFIASEVEMLRPRRVVLCHHDDWMPPLTRPVDPGPIRHELARRTPEAQLVDMGYLAGYPILG
;
A
#
# COMPACT_ATOMS: atom_id res chain seq x y z
N MET A 1 -18.69 5.54 -9.65
CA MET A 1 -17.55 4.80 -9.06
C MET A 1 -17.12 3.74 -10.05
N ARG A 2 -15.82 3.70 -10.37
CA ARG A 2 -15.20 2.69 -11.24
C ARG A 2 -14.24 1.83 -10.42
N VAL A 3 -14.22 0.54 -10.70
CA VAL A 3 -13.38 -0.45 -10.01
C VAL A 3 -12.34 -0.98 -10.98
N PHE A 4 -11.10 -1.08 -10.54
CA PHE A 4 -9.98 -1.54 -11.35
C PHE A 4 -9.26 -2.69 -10.66
N PRO A 5 -8.70 -3.66 -11.43
CA PRO A 5 -7.81 -4.65 -10.86
C PRO A 5 -6.56 -3.96 -10.29
N SER A 6 -6.11 -4.42 -9.14
CA SER A 6 -4.90 -3.94 -8.48
C SER A 6 -4.08 -5.13 -7.98
N LEU A 7 -3.01 -4.85 -7.24
CA LEU A 7 -2.12 -5.85 -6.66
C LEU A 7 -1.92 -5.59 -5.17
N HIS A 8 -1.77 -6.68 -4.42
CA HIS A 8 -1.26 -6.57 -3.06
C HIS A 8 0.24 -6.25 -3.09
N SER A 9 0.77 -5.59 -2.05
CA SER A 9 2.20 -5.53 -1.79
C SER A 9 2.81 -6.93 -1.77
N CYS A 10 4.11 -7.03 -2.05
CA CYS A 10 4.82 -8.31 -2.05
C CYS A 10 5.06 -8.81 -0.62
N ILE A 11 4.00 -9.24 0.08
CA ILE A 11 4.04 -9.72 1.47
C ILE A 11 4.91 -10.98 1.68
N TRP A 12 5.28 -11.65 0.59
CA TRP A 12 6.17 -12.81 0.58
C TRP A 12 7.66 -12.42 0.46
N ALA A 13 7.96 -11.15 0.21
CA ALA A 13 9.29 -10.64 -0.01
C ALA A 13 9.80 -9.88 1.23
N THR A 14 11.11 -9.69 1.31
CA THR A 14 11.71 -8.84 2.36
C THR A 14 11.24 -7.39 2.20
N MET A 15 10.95 -6.72 3.31
CA MET A 15 10.58 -5.31 3.35
C MET A 15 11.48 -4.54 4.31
N GLY A 16 11.69 -3.26 4.04
CA GLY A 16 12.46 -2.33 4.86
C GLY A 16 11.67 -1.06 5.15
N GLY A 17 12.33 -0.08 5.77
CA GLY A 17 11.82 1.26 6.00
C GLY A 17 11.51 2.05 4.72
N ALA A 18 10.98 3.26 4.87
CA ALA A 18 10.55 4.09 3.74
C ALA A 18 11.68 4.50 2.80
N ASP A 19 12.89 4.69 3.35
CA ASP A 19 14.15 5.06 2.69
C ASP A 19 15.12 3.89 2.50
N GLU A 20 14.82 2.72 3.04
CA GLU A 20 15.69 1.55 2.93
C GLU A 20 15.44 0.82 1.59
N ALA A 21 16.50 0.74 0.78
CA ALA A 21 16.41 0.05 -0.50
C ALA A 21 16.31 -1.47 -0.29
N CYS A 22 15.25 -2.07 -0.81
CA CYS A 22 15.06 -3.52 -0.82
C CYS A 22 15.25 -4.05 -2.25
N LEU A 23 16.29 -4.86 -2.43
CA LEU A 23 16.68 -5.45 -3.72
C LEU A 23 16.55 -6.97 -3.69
N GLY A 24 16.44 -7.61 -4.86
CA GLY A 24 16.29 -9.05 -5.00
C GLY A 24 14.83 -9.52 -5.02
N ASP A 25 14.61 -10.81 -4.73
CA ASP A 25 13.31 -11.51 -4.84
C ASP A 25 12.66 -11.49 -6.23
N LEU A 26 13.42 -11.14 -7.27
CA LEU A 26 12.99 -11.29 -8.65
C LEU A 26 13.02 -12.76 -9.07
N GLY A 27 12.13 -13.15 -9.98
CA GLY A 27 12.11 -14.51 -10.55
C GLY A 27 11.73 -15.62 -9.57
N VAL A 28 11.27 -15.30 -8.36
CA VAL A 28 10.80 -16.30 -7.40
C VAL A 28 9.51 -16.95 -7.92
N ALA A 29 9.49 -18.28 -7.99
CA ALA A 29 8.36 -19.02 -8.52
C ALA A 29 7.11 -18.87 -7.64
N HIS A 30 5.92 -18.93 -8.24
CA HIS A 30 4.66 -18.73 -7.53
C HIS A 30 4.50 -19.65 -6.32
N GLN A 31 4.89 -20.94 -6.43
CA GLN A 31 4.82 -21.91 -5.34
C GLN A 31 5.71 -21.50 -4.16
N GLN A 32 6.88 -20.92 -4.44
CA GLN A 32 7.78 -20.43 -3.40
C GLN A 32 7.20 -19.18 -2.72
N ARG A 33 6.60 -18.26 -3.49
CA ARG A 33 5.90 -17.10 -2.94
C ARG A 33 4.76 -17.55 -2.01
N ALA A 34 3.94 -18.49 -2.45
CA ALA A 34 2.84 -19.05 -1.66
C ALA A 34 3.35 -19.73 -0.37
N ALA A 35 4.40 -20.54 -0.45
CA ALA A 35 5.00 -21.19 0.71
C ALA A 35 5.49 -20.18 1.76
N ARG A 36 6.12 -19.07 1.33
CA ARG A 36 6.57 -18.00 2.23
C ARG A 36 5.38 -17.32 2.93
N VAL A 37 4.30 -17.00 2.21
CA VAL A 37 3.08 -16.44 2.81
C VAL A 37 2.48 -17.39 3.82
N THR A 38 2.31 -18.67 3.47
CA THR A 38 1.76 -19.68 4.38
C THR A 38 2.59 -19.81 5.64
N GLN A 39 3.92 -19.82 5.52
CA GLN A 39 4.82 -19.86 6.68
C GLN A 39 4.66 -18.63 7.57
N ALA A 40 4.62 -17.43 6.98
CA ALA A 40 4.42 -16.19 7.74
C ALA A 40 3.08 -16.19 8.47
N MET A 41 2.00 -16.59 7.79
CA MET A 41 0.66 -16.70 8.39
C MET A 41 0.64 -17.75 9.51
N HIS A 42 1.30 -18.90 9.35
CA HIS A 42 1.39 -19.89 10.42
C HIS A 42 2.08 -19.35 11.68
N LEU A 43 3.15 -18.56 11.53
CA LEU A 43 3.82 -17.91 12.66
C LEU A 43 2.92 -16.88 13.35
N LEU A 44 2.20 -16.08 12.55
CA LEU A 44 1.21 -15.11 13.02
C LEU A 44 0.09 -15.75 13.83
N HIS A 45 -0.52 -16.82 13.34
CA HIS A 45 -1.62 -17.52 14.01
C HIS A 45 -1.14 -18.41 15.16
N GLY A 46 0.14 -18.82 15.18
CA GLY A 46 0.73 -19.67 16.19
C GLY A 46 0.99 -19.01 17.55
N GLY A 47 0.54 -17.77 17.76
CA GLY A 47 0.71 -17.06 19.03
C GLY A 47 2.10 -16.47 19.26
N ALA A 48 2.94 -16.39 18.21
CA ALA A 48 4.28 -15.81 18.31
C ALA A 48 4.27 -14.34 18.78
N LEU A 49 3.16 -13.64 18.58
CA LEU A 49 2.95 -12.25 19.00
C LEU A 49 2.11 -12.11 20.29
N GLY A 50 1.84 -13.22 20.98
CA GLY A 50 1.03 -13.27 22.20
C GLY A 50 -0.38 -13.83 21.98
N ALA A 51 -1.02 -14.23 23.08
CA ALA A 51 -2.33 -14.87 23.07
C ALA A 51 -3.44 -13.92 22.59
N ASP A 52 -3.38 -12.63 22.95
CA ASP A 52 -4.39 -11.64 22.57
C ASP A 52 -4.38 -11.37 21.06
N VAL A 53 -3.20 -11.28 20.45
CA VAL A 53 -3.05 -11.13 19.00
C VAL A 53 -3.59 -12.38 18.29
N ALA A 54 -3.26 -13.59 18.78
CA ALA A 54 -3.79 -14.82 18.21
C ALA A 54 -5.33 -14.91 18.30
N ALA A 55 -5.90 -14.53 19.44
CA ALA A 55 -7.35 -14.49 19.63
C ALA A 55 -8.02 -13.46 18.73
N HIS A 56 -7.44 -12.25 18.60
CA HIS A 56 -7.94 -11.23 17.68
C HIS A 56 -7.90 -11.71 16.23
N MET A 57 -6.80 -12.31 15.79
CA MET A 57 -6.67 -12.86 14.44
C MET A 57 -7.71 -13.95 14.16
N ALA A 58 -7.92 -14.89 15.10
CA ALA A 58 -8.94 -15.92 14.97
C ALA A 58 -10.36 -15.34 14.88
N ALA A 59 -10.66 -14.27 15.62
CA ALA A 59 -11.95 -13.57 15.55
C ALA A 59 -12.11 -12.75 14.26
N SER A 60 -11.00 -12.26 13.70
CA SER A 60 -10.95 -11.46 12.48
C SER A 60 -10.89 -12.30 11.19
N ASP A 61 -10.62 -13.61 11.29
CA ASP A 61 -10.59 -14.52 10.14
C ASP A 61 -12.00 -14.78 9.58
N ARG A 62 -12.42 -13.86 8.69
CA ARG A 62 -13.68 -13.94 7.97
C ARG A 62 -13.62 -14.79 6.71
N HIS A 63 -12.76 -15.81 6.64
CA HIS A 63 -12.66 -16.81 5.57
C HIS A 63 -12.99 -16.22 4.19
N PRO A 64 -12.02 -15.58 3.51
CA PRO A 64 -12.29 -14.98 2.21
C PRO A 64 -12.93 -16.02 1.30
N ARG A 65 -14.00 -15.65 0.59
CA ARG A 65 -14.71 -16.56 -0.33
C ARG A 65 -13.82 -17.10 -1.47
N GLY A 66 -12.56 -16.66 -1.55
CA GLY A 66 -11.63 -16.98 -2.64
C GLY A 66 -11.89 -16.18 -3.92
N GLU A 67 -12.82 -15.22 -3.90
CA GLU A 67 -13.37 -14.61 -5.11
C GLU A 67 -12.79 -13.22 -5.46
N GLY A 68 -11.82 -12.71 -4.71
CA GLY A 68 -11.34 -11.33 -4.89
C GLY A 68 -9.84 -11.18 -4.74
N GLY A 69 -9.20 -10.57 -5.75
CA GLY A 69 -7.88 -9.97 -5.62
C GLY A 69 -7.96 -8.56 -5.02
N SER A 70 -6.83 -7.87 -4.96
CA SER A 70 -6.81 -6.45 -4.57
C SER A 70 -7.45 -5.60 -5.66
N PHE A 71 -8.25 -4.60 -5.25
CA PHE A 71 -8.88 -3.64 -6.15
C PHE A 71 -8.38 -2.22 -5.88
N ALA A 72 -8.53 -1.38 -6.88
CA ALA A 72 -8.44 0.07 -6.75
C ALA A 72 -9.75 0.71 -7.20
N TYR A 73 -10.07 1.85 -6.62
CA TYR A 73 -11.35 2.52 -6.81
C TYR A 73 -11.12 3.94 -7.29
N LEU A 74 -11.84 4.34 -8.34
CA LEU A 74 -11.97 5.74 -8.73
C LEU A 74 -13.39 6.21 -8.42
N ILE A 75 -13.49 7.14 -7.49
CA ILE A 75 -14.74 7.74 -7.03
C ILE A 75 -14.83 9.11 -7.68
N GLU A 76 -15.86 9.33 -8.47
CA GLU A 76 -16.06 10.56 -9.24
C GLU A 76 -17.31 11.26 -8.73
N THR A 77 -17.18 12.54 -8.42
CA THR A 77 -18.24 13.40 -7.91
C THR A 77 -18.23 14.74 -8.66
N PRO A 78 -19.28 15.56 -8.58
CA PRO A 78 -19.25 16.92 -9.13
C PRO A 78 -18.15 17.82 -8.52
N ALA A 79 -17.67 17.51 -7.32
CA ALA A 79 -16.62 18.29 -6.65
C ALA A 79 -15.19 17.84 -7.02
N GLY A 80 -15.05 16.72 -7.74
CA GLY A 80 -13.77 16.14 -8.12
C GLY A 80 -13.73 14.62 -7.97
N SER A 81 -12.53 14.08 -8.10
CA SER A 81 -12.27 12.64 -8.21
C SER A 81 -11.21 12.15 -7.22
N ILE A 82 -11.45 10.97 -6.66
CA ILE A 82 -10.59 10.32 -5.67
C ILE A 82 -10.19 8.94 -6.20
N PHE A 83 -8.89 8.69 -6.28
CA PHE A 83 -8.36 7.35 -6.45
C PHE A 83 -7.99 6.76 -5.08
N TRP A 84 -8.38 5.53 -4.80
CA TRP A 84 -8.04 4.84 -3.56
C TRP A 84 -7.60 3.40 -3.81
N LYS A 85 -6.53 2.99 -3.13
CA LYS A 85 -6.13 1.59 -2.96
C LYS A 85 -5.56 1.38 -1.56
N ASP A 86 -5.89 0.23 -0.98
CA ASP A 86 -5.50 -0.15 0.39
C ASP A 86 -4.16 -0.90 0.48
N THR A 87 -3.48 -1.08 -0.65
CA THR A 87 -2.23 -1.83 -0.68
C THR A 87 -1.22 -1.24 -1.65
N SER A 88 0.07 -1.41 -1.33
CA SER A 88 1.20 -0.95 -2.14
C SER A 88 1.45 -1.89 -3.33
N GLY A 89 0.52 -1.94 -4.26
CA GLY A 89 0.70 -2.63 -5.54
C GLY A 89 -0.20 -2.07 -6.64
N HIS A 90 0.23 -2.20 -7.90
CA HIS A 90 -0.55 -1.74 -9.06
C HIS A 90 -0.15 -2.45 -10.36
N TRP A 91 -1.07 -2.38 -11.34
CA TRP A 91 -0.77 -2.61 -12.74
C TRP A 91 -0.46 -1.28 -13.43
N THR A 92 0.73 -1.15 -14.01
CA THR A 92 1.20 0.09 -14.64
C THR A 92 0.29 0.53 -15.77
N GLY A 93 -0.21 -0.42 -16.58
CA GLY A 93 -1.13 -0.15 -17.67
C GLY A 93 -2.51 0.36 -17.22
N VAL A 94 -2.90 0.09 -15.96
CA VAL A 94 -4.12 0.65 -15.38
C VAL A 94 -3.83 2.03 -14.81
N LEU A 95 -2.80 2.15 -13.98
CA LEU A 95 -2.55 3.37 -13.20
C LEU A 95 -2.25 4.59 -14.09
N ARG A 96 -1.58 4.37 -15.24
CA ARG A 96 -1.24 5.44 -16.20
C ARG A 96 -2.45 6.07 -16.90
N GLU A 97 -3.59 5.39 -16.95
CA GLU A 97 -4.81 5.85 -17.61
C GLU A 97 -5.71 6.68 -16.68
N LEU A 98 -5.35 6.80 -15.41
CA LEU A 98 -6.16 7.49 -14.39
C LEU A 98 -5.58 8.87 -14.06
N ARG A 99 -6.46 9.86 -13.89
CA ARG A 99 -6.09 11.24 -13.52
C ARG A 99 -7.00 11.75 -12.40
N PRO A 100 -6.88 11.22 -11.18
CA PRO A 100 -7.68 11.69 -10.06
C PRO A 100 -7.21 13.07 -9.57
N ASP A 101 -8.09 13.83 -8.93
CA ASP A 101 -7.71 15.07 -8.23
C ASP A 101 -6.93 14.74 -6.95
N VAL A 102 -7.33 13.67 -6.26
CA VAL A 102 -6.74 13.19 -5.01
C VAL A 102 -6.43 11.70 -5.09
N ALA A 103 -5.25 11.29 -4.61
CA ALA A 103 -4.88 9.89 -4.48
C ALA A 103 -4.69 9.49 -3.01
N LEU A 104 -5.44 8.49 -2.54
CA LEU A 104 -5.27 7.82 -1.26
C LEU A 104 -4.46 6.54 -1.52
N LEU A 105 -3.18 6.56 -1.14
CA LEU A 105 -2.21 5.53 -1.48
C LEU A 105 -1.70 4.83 -0.22
N ALA A 106 -1.82 3.51 -0.18
CA ALA A 106 -1.20 2.72 0.87
C ALA A 106 0.33 2.79 0.79
N ALA A 107 0.96 3.08 1.92
CA ALA A 107 2.40 3.22 2.06
C ALA A 107 2.97 2.25 3.11
N MET A 108 2.85 0.95 2.83
CA MET A 108 3.45 -0.09 3.67
C MET A 108 3.80 -1.33 2.84
N GLY A 109 4.91 -1.97 3.23
CA GLY A 109 5.39 -3.20 2.62
C GLY A 109 6.19 -2.93 1.35
N ARG A 110 6.59 -4.00 0.69
CA ARG A 110 7.35 -3.90 -0.55
C ARG A 110 6.41 -3.71 -1.73
N GLY A 111 6.57 -2.58 -2.43
CA GLY A 111 5.76 -2.24 -3.60
C GLY A 111 5.71 -3.36 -4.63
N ASN A 112 4.55 -3.60 -5.22
CA ASN A 112 4.35 -4.60 -6.27
C ASN A 112 3.98 -3.93 -7.58
N VAL A 113 4.86 -4.03 -8.58
CA VAL A 113 4.66 -3.44 -9.90
C VAL A 113 4.51 -4.57 -10.91
N ASN A 114 3.31 -4.72 -11.45
CA ASN A 114 2.99 -5.75 -12.46
C ASN A 114 3.30 -7.21 -12.02
N GLY A 115 3.31 -7.48 -10.72
CA GLY A 115 3.58 -8.80 -10.16
C GLY A 115 4.99 -8.97 -9.58
N ASP A 116 5.87 -8.00 -9.78
CA ASP A 116 7.25 -8.03 -9.28
C ASP A 116 7.50 -7.04 -8.14
N PRO A 117 8.35 -7.41 -7.16
CA PRO A 117 8.71 -6.52 -6.09
C PRO A 117 9.58 -5.38 -6.60
N VAL A 118 9.30 -4.17 -6.13
CA VAL A 118 10.12 -2.98 -6.39
C VAL A 118 11.57 -3.23 -5.98
N GLN A 119 12.49 -2.79 -6.84
CA GLN A 119 13.93 -2.79 -6.62
C GLN A 119 14.36 -1.38 -6.21
N GLY A 120 14.15 -1.04 -4.94
CA GLY A 120 14.31 0.33 -4.45
C GLY A 120 13.60 0.54 -3.12
N THR A 121 13.28 1.79 -2.82
CA THR A 121 12.63 2.18 -1.56
C THR A 121 11.11 2.29 -1.71
N LEU A 122 10.38 2.24 -0.59
CA LEU A 122 8.95 2.53 -0.59
C LEU A 122 8.67 3.99 -1.03
N ALA A 123 9.51 4.95 -0.63
CA ALA A 123 9.39 6.34 -1.08
C ALA A 123 9.46 6.48 -2.61
N GLN A 124 10.41 5.79 -3.26
CA GLN A 124 10.53 5.77 -4.72
C GLN A 124 9.33 5.11 -5.39
N PHE A 125 8.77 4.07 -4.78
CA PHE A 125 7.55 3.43 -5.26
C PHE A 125 6.36 4.39 -5.22
N ILE A 126 6.08 5.01 -4.07
CA ILE A 126 4.97 5.96 -3.92
C ILE A 126 5.11 7.13 -4.89
N ALA A 127 6.31 7.71 -5.02
CA ALA A 127 6.54 8.78 -5.99
C ALA A 127 6.30 8.35 -7.44
N SER A 128 6.59 7.09 -7.79
CA SER A 128 6.28 6.55 -9.12
C SER A 128 4.76 6.40 -9.34
N GLU A 129 4.00 6.03 -8.31
CA GLU A 129 2.53 6.00 -8.38
C GLU A 129 1.96 7.40 -8.60
N VAL A 130 2.44 8.38 -7.85
CA VAL A 130 2.03 9.80 -7.96
C VAL A 130 2.41 10.36 -9.33
N GLU A 131 3.58 10.04 -9.86
CA GLU A 131 4.01 10.48 -11.20
C GLU A 131 3.10 9.93 -12.32
N MET A 132 2.60 8.70 -12.17
CA MET A 132 1.65 8.10 -13.11
C MET A 132 0.25 8.68 -12.98
N LEU A 133 -0.26 8.84 -11.76
CA LEU A 133 -1.61 9.33 -11.48
C LEU A 133 -1.75 10.84 -11.69
N ARG A 134 -0.67 11.59 -11.43
CA ARG A 134 -0.62 13.06 -11.46
C ARG A 134 -1.73 13.75 -10.63
N PRO A 135 -1.99 13.34 -9.38
CA PRO A 135 -2.96 14.01 -8.53
C PRO A 135 -2.43 15.35 -8.04
N ARG A 136 -3.34 16.25 -7.63
CA ARG A 136 -2.96 17.48 -6.92
C ARG A 136 -2.64 17.22 -5.46
N ARG A 137 -3.32 16.26 -4.84
CA ARG A 137 -3.14 15.90 -3.42
C ARG A 137 -2.93 14.40 -3.27
N VAL A 138 -2.02 14.04 -2.36
CA VAL A 138 -1.72 12.67 -1.98
C VAL A 138 -1.97 12.52 -0.49
N VAL A 139 -2.72 11.50 -0.13
CA VAL A 139 -2.99 11.11 1.25
C VAL A 139 -2.44 9.70 1.44
N LEU A 140 -1.62 9.48 2.46
CA LEU A 140 -1.14 8.14 2.77
C LEU A 140 -2.19 7.41 3.60
N CYS A 141 -2.42 6.14 3.29
CA CYS A 141 -3.16 5.22 4.15
C CYS A 141 -2.28 4.01 4.51
N HIS A 142 -2.74 3.20 5.47
CA HIS A 142 -2.09 1.95 5.87
C HIS A 142 -0.60 2.13 6.27
N HIS A 143 -0.23 3.29 6.81
CA HIS A 143 1.15 3.64 7.19
C HIS A 143 1.32 3.82 8.71
N ASP A 144 0.21 3.72 9.45
CA ASP A 144 0.12 3.83 10.89
C ASP A 144 0.28 2.46 11.58
N ASP A 145 0.52 2.50 12.89
CA ASP A 145 0.69 1.31 13.72
C ASP A 145 -0.66 0.82 14.27
N TRP A 146 -1.52 0.33 13.38
CA TRP A 146 -2.89 -0.04 13.72
C TRP A 146 -3.00 -1.37 14.49
N MET A 147 -1.99 -2.25 14.42
CA MET A 147 -1.93 -3.52 15.17
C MET A 147 -0.52 -3.85 15.66
N PRO A 148 -0.02 -3.18 16.71
CA PRO A 148 1.24 -3.55 17.35
C PRO A 148 1.13 -4.94 18.03
N PRO A 149 2.21 -5.74 18.08
CA PRO A 149 3.54 -5.48 17.52
C PRO A 149 3.69 -5.93 16.05
N LEU A 150 2.59 -6.31 15.37
CA LEU A 150 2.65 -6.77 13.99
C LEU A 150 3.01 -5.63 13.04
N THR A 151 2.31 -4.50 13.18
CA THR A 151 2.60 -3.30 12.39
C THR A 151 3.60 -2.42 13.12
N ARG A 152 4.17 -1.47 12.36
CA ARG A 152 5.01 -0.39 12.86
C ARG A 152 4.68 0.84 12.03
N PRO A 153 4.77 2.04 12.62
CA PRO A 153 4.51 3.25 11.85
C PRO A 153 5.61 3.44 10.80
N VAL A 154 5.22 3.86 9.60
CA VAL A 154 6.14 4.26 8.54
C VAL A 154 6.41 5.76 8.68
N ASP A 155 7.68 6.15 8.70
CA ASP A 155 8.06 7.56 8.65
C ASP A 155 7.70 8.15 7.26
N PRO A 156 6.80 9.16 7.19
CA PRO A 156 6.45 9.80 5.93
C PRO A 156 7.55 10.74 5.41
N GLY A 157 8.57 11.07 6.20
CA GLY A 157 9.67 11.98 5.85
C GLY A 157 10.34 11.65 4.51
N PRO A 158 10.84 10.41 4.31
CA PRO A 158 11.41 9.98 3.03
C PRO A 158 10.44 10.06 1.85
N ILE A 159 9.16 9.71 2.06
CA ILE A 159 8.12 9.81 1.03
C ILE A 159 7.93 11.28 0.63
N ARG A 160 7.82 12.17 1.62
CA ARG A 160 7.69 13.62 1.41
C ARG A 160 8.88 14.18 0.60
N HIS A 161 10.10 13.78 0.96
CA HIS A 161 11.31 14.20 0.25
C HIS A 161 11.30 13.75 -1.21
N GLU A 162 10.97 12.48 -1.46
CA GLU A 162 10.97 11.93 -2.82
C GLU A 162 9.85 12.51 -3.70
N LEU A 163 8.68 12.79 -3.12
CA LEU A 163 7.59 13.51 -3.81
C LEU A 163 8.00 14.94 -4.18
N ALA A 164 8.62 15.68 -3.26
CA ALA A 164 9.10 17.04 -3.56
C ALA A 164 10.13 17.05 -4.70
N ARG A 165 10.92 15.98 -4.83
CA ARG A 165 11.94 15.83 -5.87
C ARG A 165 11.37 15.45 -7.24
N ARG A 166 10.38 14.55 -7.29
CA ARG A 166 9.88 13.96 -8.56
C ARG A 166 8.56 14.52 -9.04
N THR A 167 7.70 14.93 -8.11
CA THR A 167 6.33 15.39 -8.38
C THR A 167 6.03 16.64 -7.54
N PRO A 168 6.78 17.76 -7.73
CA PRO A 168 6.68 18.94 -6.88
C PRO A 168 5.29 19.60 -6.89
N GLU A 169 4.49 19.34 -7.92
CA GLU A 169 3.11 19.82 -8.05
C GLU A 169 2.10 19.05 -7.16
N ALA A 170 2.47 17.87 -6.68
CA ALA A 170 1.61 17.04 -5.83
C ALA A 170 1.86 17.34 -4.36
N GLN A 171 0.82 17.76 -3.64
CA GLN A 171 0.89 18.01 -2.21
C GLN A 171 0.68 16.73 -1.41
N LEU A 172 1.68 16.30 -0.64
CA LEU A 172 1.48 15.30 0.41
C LEU A 172 0.74 15.95 1.59
N VAL A 173 -0.50 15.51 1.82
CA VAL A 173 -1.34 15.96 2.92
C VAL A 173 -0.88 15.29 4.20
N ASP A 174 -0.61 16.13 5.21
CA ASP A 174 -0.35 15.68 6.57
C ASP A 174 -1.67 15.72 7.36
N MET A 175 -2.03 14.59 7.97
CA MET A 175 -3.26 14.46 8.74
C MET A 175 -2.90 14.09 10.17
N GLY A 176 -3.40 14.87 11.13
CA GLY A 176 -3.31 14.50 12.54
C GLY A 176 -4.16 13.26 12.85
N TYR A 177 -3.78 12.52 13.89
CA TYR A 177 -4.55 11.38 14.36
C TYR A 177 -5.99 11.80 14.72
N LEU A 178 -6.98 11.11 14.12
CA LEU A 178 -8.41 11.40 14.22
C LEU A 178 -8.85 12.81 13.75
N ALA A 179 -7.97 13.57 13.11
CA ALA A 179 -8.32 14.87 12.55
C ALA A 179 -9.11 14.69 11.25
N GLY A 180 -10.25 15.38 11.14
CA GLY A 180 -11.00 15.45 9.89
C GLY A 180 -10.23 16.25 8.84
N TYR A 181 -10.28 15.81 7.58
CA TYR A 181 -9.69 16.52 6.45
C TYR A 181 -10.69 16.62 5.29
N PRO A 182 -10.96 17.82 4.74
CA PRO A 182 -11.79 17.97 3.55
C PRO A 182 -11.05 17.42 2.32
N ILE A 183 -11.41 16.20 1.89
CA ILE A 183 -10.75 15.52 0.77
C ILE A 183 -11.08 16.21 -0.57
N LEU A 184 -12.34 16.58 -0.78
CA LEU A 184 -12.82 17.35 -1.94
C LEU A 184 -13.54 18.60 -1.45
N GLY A 185 -13.32 19.74 -2.10
CA GLY A 185 -13.80 21.05 -1.63
C GLY A 185 -13.05 21.50 -0.38
#